data_AF-A0A942F9F7-F1
#
_entry.id   AF-A0A942F9F7-F1
#
_cell.length_a   1.000
_cell.length_b   1.000
_cell.length_c   1.000
_cell.angle_alpha   90.00
_cell.angle_beta   90.00
_cell.angle_gamma   90.00
#
_symmetry.space_group_name_H-M   'P 1'
#
loop_
_entity.id
_entity.type
_entity.pdbx_description
1 polymer ?
#
loop_
_entity_poly.entity_id
_entity_poly.type
_entity_poly.pdbx_seq_one_letter_code
_entity_poly.pdbx_strand_id
1 'polypeptide(L)'
;MAYFFSKYNNIIKVIDNTVTLVPMQDGHPEYQLYLEFLQTDTEVTHSELFAEEEIGNRLALHVAYPELANMPYKLLQLDNLEGIKRDSTLADKGLKGEKKYKKDGKLIWSSEKKYWFQPDGYPEGFRRIVKLYNMNGTVADSWEIFYELSDDDKEFFKKQQRELIFEYFKSQQPELFNLLYSFFKEEIDRYVMKDGHELAATLTDAALNHPYQNENGVYVVRETLSSEVPTQSGGTVTVLQGVLAELV
;
A
#
# COMPACT_ATOMS: atom_id res chain seq x y z
N MET A 1 -27.71 23.57 5.33
CA MET A 1 -27.45 24.77 6.15
C MET A 1 -26.64 24.35 7.36
N ALA A 2 -25.42 24.87 7.50
CA ALA A 2 -24.51 24.53 8.59
C ALA A 2 -23.96 25.81 9.24
N TYR A 3 -23.72 25.75 10.55
CA TYR A 3 -23.12 26.82 11.34
C TYR A 3 -21.73 26.38 11.81
N PHE A 4 -20.74 27.26 11.67
CA PHE A 4 -19.36 27.02 12.10
C PHE A 4 -18.88 28.18 12.97
N PHE A 5 -17.87 27.93 13.80
CA PHE A 5 -17.12 28.99 14.47
C PHE A 5 -15.84 29.27 13.67
N SER A 6 -15.60 30.53 13.31
CA SER A 6 -14.34 30.94 12.70
C SER A 6 -13.20 30.86 13.71
N LYS A 7 -11.94 30.96 13.24
CA LYS A 7 -10.76 31.15 14.11
C LYS A 7 -10.82 32.40 15.01
N TYR A 8 -11.76 33.30 14.76
CA TYR A 8 -12.04 34.51 15.52
C TYR A 8 -13.38 34.44 16.28
N ASN A 9 -13.88 33.23 16.58
CA ASN A 9 -15.14 32.98 17.29
C ASN A 9 -16.43 33.55 16.68
N ASN A 10 -16.38 34.10 15.47
CA ASN A 10 -17.60 34.50 14.74
C ASN A 10 -18.41 33.27 14.30
N ILE A 11 -19.74 33.37 14.38
CA ILE A 11 -20.65 32.37 13.81
C ILE A 11 -20.71 32.57 12.29
N ILE A 12 -20.27 31.57 11.54
CA ILE A 12 -20.35 31.51 10.09
C ILE A 12 -21.57 30.69 9.70
N LYS A 13 -22.45 31.27 8.88
CA LYS A 13 -23.58 30.56 8.25
C LYS A 13 -23.21 30.24 6.81
N VAL A 14 -23.29 28.97 6.42
CA VAL A 14 -23.04 28.54 5.03
C VAL A 14 -24.34 28.00 4.41
N ILE A 15 -24.73 28.60 3.28
CA ILE A 15 -25.85 28.17 2.42
C ILE A 15 -25.36 28.20 0.97
N ASP A 16 -25.42 27.07 0.25
CA ASP A 16 -25.16 26.98 -1.20
C ASP A 16 -23.91 27.75 -1.66
N ASN A 17 -22.76 27.46 -1.04
CA ASN A 17 -21.45 28.12 -1.24
C ASN A 17 -21.39 29.62 -0.90
N THR A 18 -22.47 30.21 -0.40
CA THR A 18 -22.47 31.57 0.15
C THR A 18 -22.09 31.51 1.62
N VAL A 19 -21.00 32.18 1.99
CA VAL A 19 -20.56 32.35 3.37
C VAL A 19 -21.14 33.66 3.89
N THR A 20 -22.01 33.58 4.90
CA THR A 20 -22.55 34.76 5.60
C THR A 20 -21.97 34.82 7.01
N LEU A 21 -21.33 35.93 7.34
CA LEU A 21 -20.92 36.22 8.71
C LEU A 21 -22.14 36.66 9.50
N VAL A 22 -22.44 35.96 10.60
CA VAL A 22 -23.49 36.40 11.53
C VAL A 22 -22.93 37.58 12.33
N PRO A 23 -23.66 38.71 12.45
CA PRO A 23 -23.19 39.88 13.18
C PRO A 23 -22.85 39.51 14.62
N MET A 24 -21.64 39.90 15.05
CA MET A 24 -21.18 39.75 16.41
C MET A 24 -21.82 40.84 17.29
N GLN A 25 -22.23 40.51 18.51
CA GLN A 25 -22.82 41.50 19.41
C GLN A 25 -21.76 42.52 19.87
N ASP A 26 -22.14 43.80 19.92
CA ASP A 26 -21.30 44.96 20.25
C ASP A 26 -20.51 44.82 21.57
N GLY A 27 -20.93 43.92 22.47
CA GLY A 27 -20.28 43.66 23.77
C GLY A 27 -19.22 42.56 23.77
N HIS A 28 -18.96 41.87 22.64
CA HIS A 28 -17.99 40.78 22.61
C HIS A 28 -16.55 41.32 22.62
N PRO A 29 -15.61 40.72 23.38
CA PRO A 29 -14.22 41.17 23.47
C PRO A 29 -13.47 41.30 22.14
N GLU A 30 -13.94 40.63 21.08
CA GLU A 30 -13.31 40.57 19.76
C GLU A 30 -14.08 41.41 18.71
N TYR A 31 -15.09 42.19 19.12
CA TYR A 31 -15.91 43.00 18.22
C TYR A 31 -15.10 44.04 17.42
N GLN A 32 -14.01 44.57 18.00
CA GLN A 32 -13.12 45.50 17.31
C GLN A 32 -12.35 44.82 16.16
N LEU A 33 -11.91 43.57 16.35
CA LEU A 33 -11.26 42.78 15.29
C LEU A 33 -12.25 42.42 14.18
N TYR A 34 -13.52 42.18 14.52
CA TYR A 34 -14.61 41.98 13.56
C TYR A 34 -14.86 43.23 12.69
N LEU A 35 -14.84 44.43 13.29
CA LEU A 35 -14.99 45.69 12.55
C LEU A 35 -13.79 45.98 11.62
N GLU A 36 -12.57 45.73 12.08
CA GLU A 36 -11.36 45.87 11.24
C GLU A 36 -11.39 44.91 10.05
N PHE A 37 -11.84 43.67 10.27
CA PHE A 37 -12.01 42.65 9.24
C PHE A 37 -13.06 43.05 8.18
N LEU A 38 -14.19 43.65 8.58
CA LEU A 38 -15.21 44.15 7.64
C LEU A 38 -14.73 45.34 6.79
N GLN A 39 -13.70 46.07 7.24
CA GLN A 39 -13.15 47.24 6.55
C GLN A 39 -12.05 46.87 5.56
N THR A 40 -11.47 45.67 5.67
CA THR A 40 -10.53 45.15 4.69
C THR A 40 -11.30 44.51 3.52
N ASP A 41 -11.31 45.22 2.39
CA ASP A 41 -11.91 44.83 1.09
C ASP A 41 -11.19 43.64 0.42
N THR A 42 -10.72 42.68 1.21
CA THR A 42 -10.00 41.49 0.77
C THR A 42 -10.96 40.32 0.67
N GLU A 43 -11.01 39.69 -0.50
CA GLU A 43 -11.62 38.37 -0.67
C GLU A 43 -10.94 37.38 0.28
N VAL A 44 -11.67 36.93 1.30
CA VAL A 44 -11.14 35.96 2.26
C VAL A 44 -11.28 34.57 1.68
N THR A 45 -10.13 33.92 1.48
CA THR A 45 -10.11 32.56 0.97
C THR A 45 -10.54 31.59 2.06
N HIS A 46 -11.20 30.49 1.68
CA HIS A 46 -11.71 29.50 2.62
C HIS A 46 -10.63 28.96 3.59
N SER A 47 -9.36 28.93 3.18
CA SER A 47 -8.21 28.54 4.01
C SER A 47 -7.95 29.46 5.20
N GLU A 48 -8.38 30.71 5.15
CA GLU A 48 -8.11 31.70 6.20
C GLU A 48 -9.16 31.68 7.32
N LEU A 49 -10.28 30.97 7.14
CA LEU A 49 -11.42 30.96 8.06
C LEU A 49 -11.44 29.79 9.05
N PHE A 50 -10.77 28.68 8.72
CA PHE A 50 -10.73 27.46 9.52
C PHE A 50 -9.34 27.24 10.14
N ALA A 51 -9.27 26.60 11.30
CA ALA A 51 -7.99 26.18 11.85
C ALA A 51 -7.33 25.15 10.92
N GLU A 52 -5.99 25.17 10.80
CA GLU A 52 -5.25 24.19 9.98
C GLU A 52 -5.60 22.74 10.37
N GLU A 53 -5.88 22.51 11.64
CA GLU A 53 -6.32 21.23 12.19
C GLU A 53 -7.68 20.77 11.63
N GLU A 54 -8.62 21.70 11.40
CA GLU A 54 -9.92 21.40 10.77
C GLU A 54 -9.79 21.15 9.26
N ILE A 55 -8.88 21.85 8.58
CA ILE A 55 -8.61 21.63 7.15
C ILE A 55 -7.92 20.27 6.96
N GLY A 56 -6.97 19.95 7.84
CA GLY A 56 -6.22 18.71 7.84
C GLY A 56 -7.08 17.46 8.05
N ASN A 57 -8.17 17.59 8.82
CA ASN A 57 -9.12 16.51 9.08
C ASN A 57 -10.15 16.29 7.97
N ARG A 58 -10.24 17.17 6.97
CA ARG A 58 -11.13 16.97 5.82
C ARG A 58 -10.71 15.75 5.01
N LEU A 59 -11.69 14.99 4.55
CA LEU A 59 -11.46 13.85 3.67
C LEU A 59 -10.82 14.32 2.36
N ALA A 60 -9.63 13.82 2.04
CA ALA A 60 -8.89 14.24 0.85
C ALA A 60 -9.69 13.98 -0.44
N LEU A 61 -10.49 12.91 -0.46
CA LEU A 61 -11.41 12.60 -1.56
C LEU A 61 -12.39 13.75 -1.83
N HIS A 62 -13.03 14.31 -0.80
CA HIS A 62 -14.02 15.38 -0.97
C HIS A 62 -13.37 16.74 -1.27
N VAL A 63 -12.11 16.94 -0.89
CA VAL A 63 -11.37 18.14 -1.28
C VAL A 63 -10.97 18.05 -2.75
N ALA A 64 -10.51 16.88 -3.19
CA ALA A 64 -10.07 16.63 -4.55
C ALA A 64 -11.22 16.49 -5.56
N TYR A 65 -12.36 15.96 -5.11
CA TYR A 65 -13.57 15.67 -5.88
C TYR A 65 -14.81 16.06 -5.07
N PRO A 66 -15.11 17.38 -4.96
CA PRO A 66 -16.23 17.87 -4.15
C PRO A 66 -17.59 17.29 -4.52
N GLU A 67 -17.77 16.92 -5.79
CA GLU A 67 -18.97 16.28 -6.31
C GLU A 67 -19.29 14.94 -5.63
N LEU A 68 -18.29 14.26 -5.06
CA LEU A 68 -18.46 12.97 -4.40
C LEU A 68 -18.97 13.06 -2.96
N ALA A 69 -19.00 14.25 -2.36
CA ALA A 69 -19.34 14.43 -0.93
C ALA A 69 -20.73 13.92 -0.56
N ASN A 70 -21.66 13.93 -1.52
CA ASN A 70 -23.05 13.48 -1.33
C ASN A 70 -23.36 12.18 -2.09
N MET A 71 -22.35 11.49 -2.62
CA MET A 71 -22.52 10.25 -3.38
C MET A 71 -22.11 9.03 -2.54
N PRO A 72 -22.71 7.85 -2.79
CA PRO A 72 -22.27 6.61 -2.17
C PRO A 72 -20.96 6.12 -2.82
N TYR A 73 -19.86 6.84 -2.59
CA TYR A 73 -18.57 6.61 -3.24
C TYR A 73 -17.98 5.21 -2.98
N LYS A 74 -18.44 4.49 -1.93
CA LYS A 74 -18.04 3.10 -1.67
C LYS A 74 -18.48 2.12 -2.77
N LEU A 75 -19.45 2.51 -3.59
CA LEU A 75 -19.94 1.74 -4.73
C LEU A 75 -19.26 2.13 -6.05
N LEU A 76 -18.40 3.15 -6.04
CA LEU A 76 -17.75 3.68 -7.23
C LEU A 76 -16.37 3.03 -7.46
N GLN A 77 -15.98 2.91 -8.72
CA GLN A 77 -14.62 2.58 -9.12
C GLN A 77 -13.72 3.83 -9.03
N LEU A 78 -13.16 4.06 -7.84
CA LEU A 78 -12.35 5.25 -7.53
C LEU A 78 -11.02 5.33 -8.30
N ASP A 79 -10.62 4.26 -8.99
CA ASP A 79 -9.42 4.19 -9.82
C ASP A 79 -9.56 4.92 -11.15
N ASN A 80 -10.79 5.24 -11.56
CA ASN A 80 -11.09 5.94 -12.81
C ASN A 80 -11.37 7.44 -12.62
N LEU A 81 -11.12 7.99 -11.42
CA LEU A 81 -11.33 9.41 -11.16
C LEU A 81 -10.39 10.28 -12.00
N GLU A 82 -10.90 11.40 -12.52
CA GLU A 82 -10.16 12.27 -13.43
C GLU A 82 -8.92 12.88 -12.77
N GLY A 83 -7.76 12.71 -13.42
CA GLY A 83 -6.49 13.25 -12.95
C GLY A 83 -5.86 12.47 -11.79
N ILE A 84 -6.46 11.35 -11.35
CA ILE A 84 -5.86 10.51 -10.32
C ILE A 84 -4.67 9.73 -10.88
N LYS A 85 -3.56 9.75 -10.14
CA LYS A 85 -2.34 9.01 -10.47
C LYS A 85 -2.16 7.86 -9.50
N ARG A 86 -1.75 6.70 -10.03
CA ARG A 86 -1.47 5.50 -9.25
C ARG A 86 0.03 5.35 -9.04
N ASP A 87 0.44 5.39 -7.78
CA ASP A 87 1.77 4.93 -7.38
C ASP A 87 1.70 3.41 -7.23
N SER A 88 2.54 2.72 -8.00
CA SER A 88 2.74 1.28 -7.82
C SER A 88 3.83 1.10 -6.77
N THR A 89 3.51 0.48 -5.64
CA THR A 89 4.54 0.11 -4.66
C THR A 89 5.36 -1.05 -5.19
N LEU A 90 6.60 -1.18 -4.68
CA LEU A 90 7.40 -2.38 -4.86
C LEU A 90 6.57 -3.60 -4.41
N ALA A 91 6.63 -4.67 -5.20
CA ALA A 91 5.97 -5.92 -4.89
C ALA A 91 6.71 -6.58 -3.71
N ASP A 92 5.98 -7.04 -2.71
CA ASP A 92 6.53 -7.90 -1.66
C ASP A 92 6.27 -9.35 -2.09
N LYS A 93 7.34 -10.16 -2.19
CA LYS A 93 7.29 -11.54 -2.68
C LYS A 93 6.51 -11.72 -3.99
N GLY A 94 6.72 -10.82 -4.94
CA GLY A 94 6.06 -10.85 -6.26
C GLY A 94 4.62 -10.34 -6.27
N LEU A 95 3.96 -10.15 -5.13
CA LEU A 95 2.60 -9.61 -5.07
C LEU A 95 2.61 -8.09 -4.93
N LYS A 96 1.88 -7.43 -5.83
CA LYS A 96 1.68 -5.97 -5.76
C LYS A 96 0.98 -5.66 -4.43
N GLY A 97 1.69 -4.95 -3.55
CA GLY A 97 1.18 -4.49 -2.26
C GLY A 97 0.10 -3.41 -2.39
N GLU A 98 0.10 -2.45 -1.47
CA GLU A 98 -0.87 -1.38 -1.42
C GLU A 98 -0.74 -0.42 -2.62
N LYS A 99 -1.76 -0.35 -3.47
CA LYS A 99 -1.86 0.66 -4.54
C LYS A 99 -2.28 1.98 -3.91
N LYS A 100 -1.46 3.02 -4.06
CA LYS A 100 -1.74 4.37 -3.54
C LYS A 100 -2.17 5.28 -4.68
N TYR A 101 -3.22 6.06 -4.46
CA TYR A 101 -3.81 6.93 -5.47
C TYR A 101 -3.72 8.39 -5.02
N LYS A 102 -3.08 9.20 -5.85
CA LYS A 102 -2.79 10.61 -5.57
C LYS A 102 -3.44 11.53 -6.59
N LYS A 103 -3.86 12.72 -6.16
CA LYS A 103 -4.23 13.85 -7.03
C LYS A 103 -3.38 15.04 -6.61
N ASP A 104 -2.73 15.69 -7.57
CA ASP A 104 -1.86 16.86 -7.33
C ASP A 104 -0.82 16.62 -6.21
N GLY A 105 -0.25 15.41 -6.18
CA GLY A 105 0.74 15.00 -5.18
C GLY A 105 0.17 14.58 -3.82
N LYS A 106 -1.12 14.79 -3.55
CA LYS A 106 -1.77 14.44 -2.28
C LYS A 106 -2.37 13.04 -2.33
N LEU A 107 -2.14 12.24 -1.27
CA LEU A 107 -2.71 10.91 -1.14
C LEU A 107 -4.21 11.00 -0.84
N ILE A 108 -5.02 10.40 -1.72
CA ILE A 108 -6.48 10.45 -1.64
C ILE A 108 -7.01 9.17 -1.04
N TRP A 109 -6.60 8.03 -1.61
CA TRP A 109 -7.04 6.72 -1.17
C TRP A 109 -6.00 5.64 -1.52
N SER A 110 -6.14 4.48 -0.91
CA SER A 110 -5.34 3.31 -1.22
C SER A 110 -6.17 2.05 -1.28
N SER A 111 -5.63 1.04 -1.97
CA SER A 111 -6.20 -0.29 -2.06
C SER A 111 -5.12 -1.33 -1.81
N GLU A 112 -5.26 -2.06 -0.72
CA GLU A 112 -4.42 -3.18 -0.35
C GLU A 112 -5.15 -4.49 -0.64
N LYS A 113 -4.45 -5.48 -1.19
CA LYS A 113 -4.97 -6.84 -1.35
C LYS A 113 -4.23 -7.76 -0.38
N LYS A 114 -4.97 -8.49 0.44
CA LYS A 114 -4.44 -9.54 1.32
C LYS A 114 -5.01 -10.89 0.92
N TYR A 115 -4.14 -11.80 0.50
CA TYR A 115 -4.48 -13.16 0.09
C TYR A 115 -4.52 -14.13 1.28
N TRP A 116 -5.22 -15.26 1.13
CA TRP A 116 -5.40 -16.28 2.18
C TRP A 116 -4.10 -16.86 2.75
N PHE A 117 -3.02 -16.91 1.96
CA PHE A 117 -1.70 -17.42 2.41
C PHE A 117 -0.84 -16.34 3.09
N GLN A 118 -1.28 -15.08 3.13
CA GLN A 118 -0.55 -14.02 3.84
C GLN A 118 -0.99 -13.94 5.31
N PRO A 119 -0.16 -13.37 6.20
CA PRO A 119 -0.59 -13.04 7.55
C PRO A 119 -1.87 -12.18 7.53
N ASP A 120 -2.83 -12.55 8.38
CA ASP A 120 -4.17 -11.95 8.43
C ASP A 120 -4.93 -12.03 7.09
N GLY A 121 -4.65 -13.04 6.27
CA GLY A 121 -5.39 -13.35 5.05
C GLY A 121 -6.82 -13.81 5.30
N TYR A 122 -7.67 -13.74 4.28
CA TYR A 122 -9.03 -14.30 4.33
C TYR A 122 -9.01 -15.75 3.83
N PRO A 123 -9.32 -16.78 4.65
CA PRO A 123 -9.10 -18.19 4.28
C PRO A 123 -9.80 -18.65 2.99
N GLU A 124 -10.98 -18.10 2.70
CA GLU A 124 -11.75 -18.49 1.53
C GLU A 124 -11.30 -17.80 0.23
N GLY A 125 -10.34 -16.87 0.29
CA GLY A 125 -9.82 -16.22 -0.91
C GLY A 125 -8.97 -14.99 -0.59
N PHE A 126 -9.40 -13.81 -1.00
CA PHE A 126 -8.66 -12.58 -0.66
C PHE A 126 -9.60 -11.48 -0.21
N ARG A 127 -9.07 -10.58 0.63
CA ARG A 127 -9.76 -9.35 1.00
C ARG A 127 -9.06 -8.15 0.41
N ARG A 128 -9.86 -7.19 -0.06
CA ARG A 128 -9.42 -5.89 -0.52
C ARG A 128 -9.75 -4.87 0.55
N ILE A 129 -8.71 -4.25 1.11
CA ILE A 129 -8.85 -3.20 2.12
C ILE A 129 -8.73 -1.87 1.38
N VAL A 130 -9.78 -1.07 1.43
CA VAL A 130 -9.80 0.28 0.85
C VAL A 130 -9.67 1.28 1.99
N LYS A 131 -8.70 2.19 1.90
CA LYS A 131 -8.46 3.24 2.91
C LYS A 131 -8.61 4.60 2.25
N LEU A 132 -9.33 5.50 2.90
CA LEU A 132 -9.40 6.91 2.54
C LEU A 132 -8.55 7.73 3.50
N TYR A 133 -7.93 8.75 2.97
CA TYR A 133 -7.04 9.61 3.74
C TYR A 133 -7.68 10.98 3.96
N ASN A 134 -7.37 11.60 5.09
CA ASN A 134 -7.59 13.03 5.26
C ASN A 134 -6.46 13.83 4.59
N MET A 135 -6.60 15.15 4.58
CA MET A 135 -5.60 16.06 4.01
C MET A 135 -4.24 15.99 4.72
N ASN A 136 -4.21 15.55 5.98
CA ASN A 136 -2.99 15.30 6.76
C ASN A 136 -2.30 13.96 6.43
N GLY A 137 -2.89 13.13 5.56
CA GLY A 137 -2.34 11.84 5.17
C GLY A 137 -2.54 10.73 6.19
N THR A 138 -3.39 10.90 7.21
CA THR A 138 -3.83 9.82 8.09
C THR A 138 -5.09 9.15 7.55
N VAL A 139 -5.31 7.89 7.93
CA VAL A 139 -6.50 7.13 7.50
C VAL A 139 -7.72 7.70 8.20
N ALA A 140 -8.70 8.15 7.41
CA ALA A 140 -9.95 8.75 7.88
C ALA A 140 -11.10 7.74 7.90
N ASP A 141 -11.16 6.85 6.92
CA ASP A 141 -12.15 5.77 6.82
C ASP A 141 -11.52 4.55 6.12
N SER A 142 -12.02 3.36 6.42
CA SER A 142 -11.61 2.14 5.74
C SER A 142 -12.72 1.10 5.72
N TRP A 143 -12.76 0.31 4.66
CA TRP A 143 -13.65 -0.85 4.59
C TRP A 143 -12.97 -2.00 3.86
N GLU A 144 -13.52 -3.20 4.07
CA GLU A 144 -13.02 -4.43 3.49
C GLU A 144 -14.05 -5.02 2.53
N ILE A 145 -13.55 -5.59 1.44
CA ILE A 145 -14.34 -6.34 0.45
C ILE A 145 -13.75 -7.74 0.38
N PHE A 146 -14.57 -8.75 0.64
CA PHE A 146 -14.17 -10.14 0.64
C PHE A 146 -14.49 -10.79 -0.70
N TYR A 147 -13.54 -11.57 -1.21
CA TYR A 147 -13.66 -12.33 -2.45
C TYR A 147 -13.36 -13.78 -2.12
N GLU A 148 -14.35 -14.64 -2.28
CA GLU A 148 -14.19 -16.08 -2.22
C GLU A 148 -13.56 -16.57 -3.52
N LEU A 149 -12.68 -17.55 -3.41
CA LEU A 149 -11.99 -18.20 -4.51
C LEU A 149 -12.21 -19.71 -4.42
N SER A 150 -12.40 -20.34 -5.57
CA SER A 150 -12.35 -21.80 -5.66
C SER A 150 -10.93 -22.31 -5.40
N ASP A 151 -10.78 -23.61 -5.11
CA ASP A 151 -9.46 -24.21 -4.96
C ASP A 151 -8.63 -24.11 -6.25
N ASP A 152 -9.27 -24.22 -7.42
CA ASP A 152 -8.61 -24.04 -8.71
C ASP A 152 -8.09 -22.60 -8.89
N ASP A 153 -8.88 -21.59 -8.49
CA ASP A 153 -8.43 -20.19 -8.51
C ASP A 153 -7.27 -19.96 -7.53
N LYS A 154 -7.34 -20.57 -6.34
CA LYS A 154 -6.28 -20.49 -5.33
C LYS A 154 -4.96 -21.05 -5.88
N GLU A 155 -4.99 -22.20 -6.55
CA GLU A 155 -3.80 -22.76 -7.19
C GLU A 155 -3.29 -21.91 -8.37
N PHE A 156 -4.19 -21.32 -9.16
CA PHE A 156 -3.80 -20.37 -10.21
C PHE A 156 -3.05 -19.16 -9.65
N PHE A 157 -3.55 -18.54 -8.58
CA PHE A 157 -2.90 -17.40 -7.92
C PHE A 157 -1.57 -17.78 -7.27
N LYS A 158 -1.46 -18.97 -6.65
CA LYS A 158 -0.18 -19.48 -6.14
C LYS A 158 0.83 -19.65 -7.26
N LYS A 159 0.44 -20.24 -8.39
CA LYS A 159 1.32 -20.36 -9.56
C LYS A 159 1.84 -19.00 -10.01
N GLN A 160 0.97 -18.01 -10.19
CA GLN A 160 1.39 -16.65 -10.57
C GLN A 160 2.36 -16.05 -9.56
N GLN A 161 2.13 -16.26 -8.26
CA GLN A 161 3.03 -15.78 -7.23
C GLN A 161 4.40 -16.45 -7.32
N ARG A 162 4.45 -17.77 -7.51
CA ARG A 162 5.70 -18.53 -7.67
C ARG A 162 6.50 -18.06 -8.89
N GLU A 163 5.83 -17.81 -10.02
CA GLU A 163 6.45 -17.21 -11.21
C GLU A 163 7.08 -15.85 -10.88
N LEU A 164 6.33 -14.97 -10.21
CA LEU A 164 6.77 -13.62 -9.86
C LEU A 164 7.92 -13.62 -8.84
N ILE A 165 7.98 -14.59 -7.92
CA ILE A 165 9.10 -14.78 -7.00
C ILE A 165 10.39 -15.04 -7.79
N PHE A 166 10.36 -15.95 -8.76
CA PHE A 166 11.56 -16.25 -9.55
C PHE A 166 11.94 -15.12 -10.52
N GLU A 167 10.97 -14.39 -11.08
CA GLU A 167 11.27 -13.18 -11.85
C GLU A 167 11.93 -12.08 -10.99
N TYR A 168 11.39 -11.85 -9.79
CA TYR A 168 11.97 -10.91 -8.85
C TYR A 168 13.38 -11.36 -8.43
N PHE A 169 13.53 -12.64 -8.09
CA PHE A 169 14.82 -13.21 -7.70
C PHE A 169 15.86 -13.08 -8.81
N LYS A 170 15.49 -13.35 -10.08
CA LYS A 170 16.34 -13.12 -11.25
C LYS A 170 16.80 -11.67 -11.36
N SER A 171 15.91 -10.72 -11.06
CA SER A 171 16.23 -9.29 -11.12
C SER A 171 17.13 -8.82 -9.98
N GLN A 172 16.98 -9.38 -8.78
CA GLN A 172 17.73 -8.93 -7.59
C GLN A 172 19.06 -9.68 -7.39
N GLN A 173 19.09 -10.97 -7.71
CA GLN A 173 20.21 -11.89 -7.44
C GLN A 173 20.51 -12.77 -8.66
N PRO A 174 20.92 -12.18 -9.80
CA PRO A 174 21.07 -12.89 -11.07
C PRO A 174 22.08 -14.05 -11.03
N GLU A 175 23.16 -13.92 -10.26
CA GLU A 175 24.19 -14.95 -10.13
C GLU A 175 23.66 -16.18 -9.39
N LEU A 176 22.99 -15.97 -8.26
CA LEU A 176 22.36 -17.04 -7.49
C LEU A 176 21.21 -17.67 -8.27
N PHE A 177 20.41 -16.86 -8.98
CA PHE A 177 19.38 -17.36 -9.90
C PHE A 177 19.98 -18.30 -10.96
N ASN A 178 21.07 -17.90 -11.61
CA ASN A 178 21.73 -18.72 -12.63
C ASN A 178 22.28 -20.02 -12.05
N LEU A 179 22.84 -19.99 -10.84
CA LEU A 179 23.27 -21.20 -10.14
C LEU A 179 22.09 -22.13 -9.87
N LEU A 180 21.00 -21.61 -9.29
CA LEU A 180 19.82 -22.42 -8.99
C LEU A 180 19.22 -23.03 -10.27
N TYR A 181 19.08 -22.24 -11.34
CA TYR A 181 18.55 -22.73 -12.62
C TYR A 181 19.51 -23.65 -13.38
N SER A 182 20.81 -23.65 -13.08
CA SER A 182 21.74 -24.58 -13.72
C SER A 182 21.64 -25.99 -13.13
N PHE A 183 21.31 -26.11 -11.84
CA PHE A 183 21.33 -27.38 -11.12
C PHE A 183 19.95 -27.90 -10.70
N PHE A 184 18.95 -27.02 -10.56
CA PHE A 184 17.62 -27.35 -10.00
C PHE A 184 16.48 -26.90 -10.91
N LYS A 185 16.73 -26.77 -12.23
CA LYS A 185 15.72 -26.27 -13.18
C LYS A 185 14.42 -27.05 -13.10
N GLU A 186 14.51 -28.38 -13.05
CA GLU A 186 13.32 -29.24 -13.07
C GLU A 186 12.51 -29.08 -11.79
N GLU A 187 13.16 -29.04 -10.63
CA GLU A 187 12.53 -28.83 -9.33
C GLU A 187 11.90 -27.44 -9.23
N ILE A 188 12.54 -26.41 -9.80
CA ILE A 188 12.00 -25.05 -9.87
C ILE A 188 10.77 -25.01 -10.78
N ASP A 189 10.85 -25.61 -11.98
CA ASP A 189 9.71 -25.65 -12.91
C ASP A 189 8.53 -26.43 -12.29
N ARG A 190 8.80 -27.52 -11.56
CA ARG A 190 7.79 -28.28 -10.80
C ARG A 190 7.19 -27.46 -9.67
N TYR A 191 8.02 -26.78 -8.87
CA TYR A 191 7.60 -25.88 -7.79
C TYR A 191 6.60 -24.84 -8.31
N VAL A 192 6.93 -24.18 -9.42
CA VAL A 192 6.06 -23.19 -10.06
C VAL A 192 4.71 -23.79 -10.44
N MET A 193 4.67 -25.03 -10.93
CA MET A 193 3.46 -25.63 -11.48
C MET A 193 2.52 -26.26 -10.45
N LYS A 194 3.00 -26.99 -9.43
CA LYS A 194 2.11 -27.87 -8.66
C LYS A 194 2.55 -28.22 -7.23
N ASP A 195 3.22 -27.29 -6.55
CA ASP A 195 3.57 -27.31 -5.11
C ASP A 195 5.04 -27.57 -4.77
N GLY A 196 5.47 -27.01 -3.63
CA GLY A 196 6.83 -26.54 -3.41
C GLY A 196 7.69 -27.24 -2.38
N HIS A 197 7.17 -28.29 -1.73
CA HIS A 197 7.93 -29.04 -0.73
C HIS A 197 9.12 -29.79 -1.32
N GLU A 198 9.03 -30.22 -2.59
CA GLU A 198 10.10 -30.94 -3.28
C GLU A 198 11.35 -30.06 -3.46
N LEU A 199 11.18 -28.83 -3.97
CA LEU A 199 12.30 -27.92 -4.17
C LEU A 199 12.99 -27.60 -2.85
N ALA A 200 12.23 -27.32 -1.79
CA ALA A 200 12.80 -27.03 -0.47
C ALA A 200 13.62 -28.21 0.08
N ALA A 201 13.12 -29.43 -0.07
CA ALA A 201 13.83 -30.65 0.34
C ALA A 201 15.09 -30.87 -0.49
N THR A 202 15.02 -30.72 -1.81
CA THR A 202 16.17 -30.87 -2.71
C THR A 202 17.27 -29.86 -2.42
N LEU A 203 16.91 -28.59 -2.20
CA LEU A 203 17.89 -27.55 -1.85
C LEU A 203 18.55 -27.81 -0.49
N THR A 204 17.79 -28.33 0.47
CA THR A 204 18.31 -28.69 1.79
C THR A 204 19.30 -29.85 1.70
N ASP A 205 19.00 -30.89 0.92
CA ASP A 205 19.93 -31.99 0.68
C ASP A 205 21.17 -31.52 -0.09
N ALA A 206 20.98 -30.70 -1.13
CA ALA A 206 22.06 -30.22 -1.97
C ALA A 206 23.09 -29.38 -1.20
N ALA A 207 22.68 -28.64 -0.18
CA ALA A 207 23.61 -27.89 0.68
C ALA A 207 24.65 -28.80 1.36
N LEU A 208 24.31 -30.07 1.60
CA LEU A 208 25.19 -31.05 2.23
C LEU A 208 25.85 -31.99 1.21
N ASN A 209 25.10 -32.42 0.19
CA ASN A 209 25.41 -33.61 -0.61
C ASN A 209 25.64 -33.34 -2.10
N HIS A 210 25.44 -32.11 -2.61
CA HIS A 210 25.51 -31.87 -4.06
C HIS A 210 26.89 -32.21 -4.65
N PRO A 211 27.01 -33.09 -5.65
CA PRO A 211 28.29 -33.67 -6.05
C PRO A 211 29.17 -32.76 -6.92
N TYR A 212 28.62 -31.69 -7.48
CA TYR A 212 29.33 -30.83 -8.44
C TYR A 212 30.53 -30.11 -7.81
N GLN A 213 31.68 -30.23 -8.47
CA GLN A 213 32.89 -29.48 -8.20
C GLN A 213 33.30 -28.65 -9.42
N ASN A 214 33.86 -27.47 -9.21
CA ASN A 214 34.50 -26.71 -10.28
C ASN A 214 35.92 -27.24 -10.60
N GLU A 215 36.60 -26.60 -11.55
CA GLU A 215 37.97 -26.95 -11.98
C GLU A 215 39.01 -26.94 -10.85
N ASN A 216 38.72 -26.26 -9.74
CA ASN A 216 39.59 -26.17 -8.56
C ASN A 216 39.21 -27.17 -7.45
N GLY A 217 38.27 -28.09 -7.70
CA GLY A 217 37.82 -29.09 -6.71
C GLY A 217 36.86 -28.54 -5.64
N VAL A 218 36.33 -27.33 -5.83
CA VAL A 218 35.45 -26.64 -4.88
C VAL A 218 34.00 -27.07 -5.11
N TYR A 219 33.28 -27.46 -4.05
CA TYR A 219 31.87 -27.84 -4.11
C TYR A 219 30.96 -26.60 -4.18
N VAL A 220 30.96 -25.93 -5.33
CA VAL A 220 30.33 -24.60 -5.53
C VAL A 220 28.89 -24.54 -5.03
N VAL A 221 28.08 -25.57 -5.30
CA VAL A 221 26.66 -25.58 -4.88
C VAL A 221 26.54 -25.67 -3.35
N ARG A 222 27.32 -26.55 -2.71
CA ARG A 222 27.30 -26.72 -1.24
C ARG A 222 27.76 -25.45 -0.54
N GLU A 223 28.86 -24.88 -0.99
CA GLU A 223 29.45 -23.67 -0.42
C GLU A 223 28.54 -22.46 -0.61
N THR A 224 27.95 -22.30 -1.81
CA THR A 224 27.03 -21.19 -2.07
C THR A 224 25.81 -21.27 -1.17
N LEU A 225 25.13 -22.43 -1.11
CA LEU A 225 23.91 -22.60 -0.30
C LEU A 225 24.18 -22.45 1.21
N SER A 226 25.36 -22.84 1.67
CA SER A 226 25.76 -22.76 3.09
C SER A 226 26.37 -21.41 3.47
N SER A 227 26.66 -20.54 2.50
CA SER A 227 27.28 -19.24 2.77
C SER A 227 26.36 -18.32 3.58
N GLU A 228 26.94 -17.61 4.55
CA GLU A 228 26.22 -16.67 5.40
C GLU A 228 26.13 -15.29 4.75
N VAL A 229 24.94 -14.70 4.80
CA VAL A 229 24.66 -13.33 4.34
C VAL A 229 24.05 -12.51 5.49
N PRO A 230 24.40 -11.22 5.61
CA PRO A 230 23.88 -10.36 6.66
C PRO A 230 22.39 -10.03 6.45
N THR A 231 21.63 -9.95 7.53
CA THR A 231 20.21 -9.56 7.50
C THR A 231 20.01 -8.08 7.85
N GLN A 232 18.92 -7.48 7.36
CA GLN A 232 18.58 -6.09 7.68
C GLN A 232 18.19 -5.89 9.16
N SER A 233 17.72 -6.95 9.83
CA SER A 233 17.37 -6.95 11.26
C SER A 233 18.57 -7.09 12.20
N GLY A 234 19.78 -7.24 11.65
CA GLY A 234 20.99 -7.62 12.40
C GLY A 234 21.10 -9.14 12.54
N GLY A 235 22.32 -9.66 12.33
CA GLY A 235 22.64 -11.09 12.31
C GLY A 235 22.99 -11.61 10.92
N THR A 236 23.17 -12.92 10.80
CA THR A 236 23.41 -13.63 9.54
C THR A 236 22.38 -14.74 9.32
N VAL A 237 22.13 -15.04 8.06
CA VAL A 237 21.27 -16.14 7.58
C VAL A 237 22.03 -16.84 6.46
N THR A 238 21.85 -18.15 6.27
CA THR A 238 22.46 -18.80 5.10
C THR A 238 21.73 -18.44 3.82
N VAL A 239 22.41 -18.51 2.67
CA VAL A 239 21.78 -18.35 1.35
C VAL A 239 20.61 -19.31 1.18
N LEU A 240 20.76 -20.58 1.59
CA LEU A 240 19.67 -21.55 1.60
C LEU A 240 18.47 -21.03 2.39
N GLN A 241 18.68 -20.60 3.63
CA GLN A 241 17.60 -20.09 4.47
C GLN A 241 16.93 -18.85 3.87
N GLY A 242 17.70 -17.97 3.23
CA GLY A 242 17.19 -16.82 2.48
C GLY A 242 16.29 -17.23 1.32
N VAL A 243 16.74 -18.19 0.50
CA VAL A 243 15.94 -18.73 -0.63
C VAL A 243 14.66 -19.37 -0.11
N LEU A 244 14.75 -20.22 0.92
CA LEU A 244 13.60 -20.91 1.50
C LEU A 244 12.57 -19.95 2.11
N ALA A 245 13.01 -18.82 2.67
CA ALA A 245 12.12 -17.80 3.24
C ALA A 245 11.29 -17.05 2.18
N GLU A 246 11.75 -17.04 0.93
CA GLU A 246 11.04 -16.42 -0.20
C GLU A 246 10.00 -17.36 -0.83
N LEU A 247 10.15 -18.67 -0.67
CA LEU A 247 9.19 -19.64 -1.19
C LEU A 247 7.86 -19.57 -0.41
N VAL A 248 6.76 -19.80 -1.14
CA VAL A 248 5.36 -19.82 -0.67
C VAL A 248 4.75 -21.21 -0.78
#